data_AF-A0A7J9EWJ8-F1
#
_entry.id   AF-A0A7J9EWJ8-F1
#
_cell.length_a   1.000
_cell.length_b   1.000
_cell.length_c   1.000
_cell.angle_alpha   90.00
_cell.angle_beta   90.00
_cell.angle_gamma   90.00
#
_symmetry.space_group_name_H-M   'P 1'
#
loop_
_entity.id
_entity.type
_entity.pdbx_description
1 polymer ?
#
loop_
_entity_poly.entity_id
_entity_poly.type
_entity_poly.pdbx_seq_one_letter_code
_entity_poly.pdbx_strand_id
1 'polypeptide(L)' 'MVMLGLLPSTALHIYVTTACFGEDQTQFPSSNLFAAAGDGIWDNGASCGRQYLVRCISASQPGTCVPDQTIQVKIV' A
#
# COMPACT_ATOMS: atom_id res chain seq x y z
N MET A 1 -6.24 -9.03 26.21
CA MET A 1 -5.80 -9.21 27.60
C MET A 1 -4.60 -10.14 27.61
N VAL A 2 -3.39 -9.60 27.50
CA VAL A 2 -2.21 -10.10 28.22
C VAL A 2 -1.42 -8.84 28.59
N MET A 3 -1.28 -8.64 29.89
CA MET A 3 -0.46 -7.62 30.52
C MET A 3 0.94 -8.22 30.74
N LEU A 4 1.96 -7.62 30.13
CA LEU A 4 3.35 -7.55 30.57
C LEU A 4 3.90 -6.32 29.83
N GLY A 5 4.30 -5.22 30.44
CA GLY A 5 5.06 -5.06 31.67
C GLY A 5 6.18 -4.06 31.34
N LEU A 6 5.87 -2.77 31.44
CA LEU A 6 6.76 -1.61 31.62
C LEU A 6 8.00 -1.48 30.69
N LEU A 7 7.83 -0.78 29.57
CA LEU A 7 8.86 0.09 28.97
C LEU A 7 8.22 1.44 28.55
N PRO A 8 8.98 2.55 28.58
CA PRO A 8 8.45 3.90 28.75
C PRO A 8 7.78 4.48 27.49
N SER A 9 6.71 5.24 27.72
CA SER A 9 6.01 6.06 26.73
C SER A 9 6.97 6.96 25.94
N THR A 10 7.10 6.77 24.60
CA THR A 10 7.36 7.80 23.54
C THR A 10 7.87 7.25 22.19
N ALA A 11 7.51 6.04 21.77
CA ALA A 11 7.59 5.68 20.36
C ALA A 11 6.28 5.01 19.94
N LEU A 12 5.37 5.77 19.32
CA LEU A 12 4.43 5.18 18.39
C LEU A 12 5.29 4.63 17.24
N HIS A 13 5.80 3.42 17.42
CA HIS A 13 6.41 2.68 16.33
C HIS A 13 5.24 2.33 15.41
N ILE A 14 4.98 3.20 14.42
CA ILE A 14 4.09 2.87 13.32
C ILE A 14 4.83 1.76 12.57
N TYR A 15 4.55 0.53 12.96
CA TYR A 15 5.04 -0.66 12.32
C TYR A 15 4.28 -0.78 10.99
N VAL A 16 4.77 -0.09 9.96
CA VAL A 16 4.21 -0.17 8.61
C VAL A 16 4.63 -1.52 8.03
N THR A 17 3.93 -2.56 8.44
CA THR A 17 4.04 -3.86 7.78
C THR A 17 3.06 -3.94 6.66
N THR A 18 3.57 -4.44 5.55
CA THR A 18 2.75 -4.85 4.43
C THR A 18 2.35 -6.31 4.59
N ALA A 19 1.14 -6.66 4.12
CA ALA A 19 0.72 -8.06 4.09
C ALA A 19 1.57 -8.90 3.13
N CYS A 20 2.24 -8.27 2.15
CA CYS A 20 3.06 -8.98 1.17
C CYS A 20 4.49 -9.24 1.63
N PHE A 21 5.15 -8.25 2.23
CA PHE A 21 6.59 -8.27 2.45
C PHE A 21 7.00 -7.90 3.87
N GLY A 22 6.03 -7.75 4.79
CA GLY A 22 6.30 -7.32 6.15
C GLY A 22 6.99 -5.95 6.16
N GLU A 23 8.17 -5.90 6.77
CA GLU A 23 8.97 -4.68 6.96
C GLU A 23 10.01 -4.42 5.86
N ASP A 24 10.05 -5.25 4.81
CA ASP A 24 11.06 -5.13 3.78
C ASP A 24 10.82 -3.88 2.89
N GLN A 25 11.47 -2.79 3.28
CA GLN A 25 11.42 -1.51 2.56
C GLN A 25 12.05 -1.58 1.17
N THR A 26 12.86 -2.60 0.86
CA THR A 26 13.46 -2.75 -0.47
C THR A 26 12.44 -3.13 -1.53
N GLN A 27 11.23 -3.53 -1.11
CA GLN A 27 10.15 -3.91 -2.03
C GLN A 27 9.40 -2.71 -2.62
N PHE A 28 9.56 -1.52 -2.07
CA PHE A 28 8.95 -0.31 -2.61
C PHE A 28 9.68 0.15 -3.88
N PRO A 29 8.96 0.48 -4.96
CA PRO A 29 9.58 0.93 -6.19
C PRO A 29 10.20 2.32 -6.01
N SER A 30 11.30 2.58 -6.70
CA SER A 30 11.98 3.90 -6.69
C SER A 30 11.11 5.04 -7.23
N SER A 31 10.06 4.73 -8.00
CA SER A 31 9.05 5.68 -8.46
C SER A 31 8.09 6.15 -7.36
N ASN A 32 8.09 5.50 -6.18
CA ASN A 32 7.13 5.71 -5.09
C ASN A 32 5.66 5.47 -5.49
N LEU A 33 5.42 4.77 -6.60
CA LEU A 33 4.08 4.40 -7.07
C LEU A 33 3.74 2.98 -6.63
N PHE A 34 3.08 2.86 -5.50
CA PHE A 34 2.63 1.59 -4.93
C PHE A 34 1.20 1.71 -4.40
N ALA A 35 0.53 0.57 -4.22
CA ALA A 35 -0.87 0.53 -3.78
C ALA A 35 -1.16 -0.69 -2.89
N ALA A 36 -2.11 -0.51 -1.97
CA ALA A 36 -2.74 -1.61 -1.24
C ALA A 36 -3.93 -2.13 -2.05
N ALA A 37 -4.10 -3.45 -2.11
CA ALA A 37 -5.21 -4.10 -2.76
C ALA A 37 -6.24 -4.59 -1.74
N GLY A 38 -7.54 -4.44 -2.04
CA GLY A 38 -8.59 -5.11 -1.28
C GLY A 38 -8.65 -6.61 -1.60
N ASP A 39 -9.34 -7.39 -0.76
CA ASP A 39 -9.32 -8.86 -0.78
C ASP A 39 -9.53 -9.50 -2.17
N GLY A 40 -10.47 -8.96 -2.96
CA GLY A 40 -10.78 -9.49 -4.29
C GLY A 40 -9.67 -9.31 -5.34
N ILE A 41 -8.78 -8.34 -5.16
CA ILE A 41 -7.60 -8.14 -6.03
C ILE A 41 -6.36 -8.76 -5.40
N TRP A 42 -6.22 -8.64 -4.08
CA TRP A 42 -5.08 -9.16 -3.33
C TRP A 42 -4.94 -10.68 -3.44
N ASP A 43 -6.07 -11.40 -3.46
CA ASP A 43 -6.17 -12.84 -3.72
C ASP A 43 -5.24 -13.67 -2.80
N ASN A 44 -5.40 -13.52 -1.49
CA ASN A 44 -4.59 -14.20 -0.46
C ASN A 44 -3.06 -14.06 -0.68
N GLY A 45 -2.63 -12.93 -1.20
CA GLY A 45 -1.21 -12.64 -1.45
C GLY A 45 -0.72 -13.04 -2.84
N ALA A 46 -1.56 -13.66 -3.68
CA ALA A 46 -1.17 -14.00 -5.05
C ALA A 46 -0.81 -12.77 -5.89
N SER A 47 -1.32 -11.59 -5.53
CA SER A 47 -1.04 -10.33 -6.20
C SER A 47 0.13 -9.53 -5.63
N CYS A 48 0.78 -10.02 -4.58
CA CYS A 48 1.96 -9.37 -4.00
C CYS A 48 3.08 -9.19 -5.02
N GLY A 49 3.61 -7.98 -5.14
CA GLY A 49 4.66 -7.62 -6.09
C GLY A 49 4.22 -7.51 -7.55
N ARG A 50 2.95 -7.79 -7.87
CA ARG A 50 2.41 -7.59 -9.21
C ARG A 50 2.27 -6.10 -9.52
N GLN A 51 2.41 -5.79 -10.80
CA GLN A 51 2.24 -4.43 -11.31
C GLN A 51 0.88 -4.30 -11.98
N TYR A 52 0.20 -3.20 -11.68
CA TYR A 52 -1.10 -2.85 -12.25
C TYR A 52 -1.03 -1.53 -12.96
N LEU A 53 -1.82 -1.42 -14.03
CA LEU A 53 -2.10 -0.16 -14.71
C LEU A 53 -3.40 0.42 -14.15
N VAL A 54 -3.32 1.63 -13.61
CA VAL A 54 -4.46 2.34 -13.02
C VAL A 54 -4.74 3.56 -13.87
N ARG A 55 -6.01 3.70 -14.28
CA ARG A 55 -6.52 4.90 -14.95
C ARG A 55 -7.67 5.48 -14.13
N CYS A 56 -7.77 6.79 -14.10
CA CYS A 56 -8.92 7.43 -13.51
C CYS A 56 -10.12 7.38 -14.47
N ILE A 57 -11.31 7.06 -13.94
CA ILE A 57 -12.57 7.05 -14.71
C ILE A 57 -13.42 8.28 -14.35
N SER A 58 -13.50 8.60 -13.06
CA SER A 58 -14.20 9.77 -12.53
C SER A 58 -13.66 10.12 -11.15
N ALA A 59 -13.92 11.35 -10.69
CA ALA A 59 -13.56 11.83 -9.36
C ALA A 59 -14.70 12.68 -8.77
N SER A 60 -14.79 12.70 -7.44
CA SER A 60 -15.82 13.47 -6.72
C SER A 60 -15.62 14.98 -6.83
N GLN A 61 -14.38 15.43 -7.05
CA GLN A 61 -14.03 16.83 -7.26
C GLN A 61 -13.46 17.05 -8.67
N PRO A 62 -13.80 18.17 -9.34
CA PRO A 62 -13.17 18.53 -10.61
C PRO A 62 -11.66 18.74 -10.45
N GLY A 63 -10.88 18.30 -11.45
CA GLY A 63 -9.42 18.48 -11.46
C GLY A 63 -8.61 17.51 -10.62
N THR A 64 -9.24 16.56 -9.92
CA THR A 64 -8.53 15.51 -9.16
C THR A 64 -7.78 14.52 -10.06
N CYS A 65 -8.29 14.30 -11.27
CA CYS A 65 -7.73 13.35 -12.21
C CYS A 65 -7.36 14.01 -13.54
N VAL A 66 -6.28 13.54 -14.14
CA VAL A 66 -5.94 13.82 -15.53
C VAL A 66 -6.63 12.76 -16.42
N PRO A 67 -7.50 13.17 -17.37
CA PRO A 67 -8.15 12.24 -18.29
C PRO A 67 -7.12 11.46 -19.13
N ASP A 68 -7.45 10.21 -19.45
CA ASP A 68 -6.66 9.32 -20.32
C ASP A 68 -5.23 8.99 -19.85
N GLN A 69 -4.82 9.47 -18.67
CA GLN A 69 -3.55 9.13 -18.08
C GLN A 69 -3.64 7.79 -17.34
N THR A 70 -2.66 6.93 -17.59
CA THR A 70 -2.50 5.65 -16.90
C THR A 70 -1.17 5.65 -16.14
N ILE A 71 -1.20 5.22 -14.89
CA ILE A 71 0.00 5.04 -14.06
C ILE A 71 0.22 3.57 -13.75
N GLN A 72 1.48 3.18 -13.57
CA GLN A 72 1.85 1.84 -13.14
C GLN A 72 2.13 1.85 -11.64
N VAL A 73 1.50 0.93 -10.89
CA VAL A 73 1.69 0.78 -9.45
C VAL A 73 2.07 -0.67 -9.12
N LYS A 74 2.92 -0.87 -8.11
CA LYS A 74 3.23 -2.19 -7.55
C LYS A 74 2.35 -2.45 -6.33
N ILE A 75 1.79 -3.65 -6.20
CA ILE A 75 1.13 -4.07 -4.95
C ILE A 75 2.21 -4.44 -3.93
N VAL A 76 2.18 -3.72 -2.80
CA VAL A 76 3.07 -3.94 -1.66
C VAL A 76 2.22 -4.12 -0.42
#